data_AF-A0A653L0A5-F1
#
_entry.id   AF-A0A653L0A5-F1
#
_cell.length_a   1.000
_cell.length_b   1.000
_cell.length_c   1.000
_cell.angle_alpha   90.00
_cell.angle_beta   90.00
_cell.angle_gamma   90.00
#
_symmetry.space_group_name_H-M   'P 1'
#
loop_
_entity.id
_entity.type
_entity.pdbx_description
1 polymer ?
#
loop_
_entity_poly.entity_id
_entity_poly.type
_entity_poly.pdbx_seq_one_letter_code
_entity_poly.pdbx_strand_id
1 'polypeptide(L)'
;MNAQPTQINLLNHHAAKRLRQLREQLKLSRPKFADQLGIPPTTLKNYELGYREIGGGLFLLIANHPELKRHVDWLLTGIATPEVQA
;
A
#
# COMPACT_ATOMS: atom_id res chain seq x y z
N MET A 1 -21.02 21.17 6.27
CA MET A 1 -20.41 21.13 4.94
C MET A 1 -19.87 19.72 4.73
N ASN A 2 -20.60 18.86 4.02
CA ASN A 2 -20.10 17.52 3.71
C ASN A 2 -19.19 17.68 2.49
N ALA A 3 -17.89 17.84 2.73
CA ALA A 3 -16.89 17.78 1.67
C ALA A 3 -17.01 16.39 1.02
N GLN A 4 -17.50 16.36 -0.21
CA GLN A 4 -17.46 15.14 -1.02
C GLN A 4 -16.00 14.65 -1.03
N PRO A 5 -15.75 13.36 -0.74
CA PRO A 5 -14.40 12.84 -0.77
C PRO A 5 -13.86 13.05 -2.18
N THR A 6 -12.71 13.73 -2.27
CA THR A 6 -12.04 13.94 -3.55
C THR A 6 -11.65 12.58 -4.13
N GLN A 7 -11.48 12.52 -5.45
CA GLN A 7 -11.03 11.30 -6.14
C GLN A 7 -9.72 10.76 -5.52
N ILE A 8 -8.84 11.65 -5.06
CA ILE A 8 -7.60 11.33 -4.37
C ILE A 8 -7.86 10.56 -3.07
N ASN A 9 -8.80 11.02 -2.23
CA ASN A 9 -9.16 10.34 -0.97
C ASN A 9 -9.67 8.91 -1.21
N LEU A 10 -10.48 8.73 -2.26
CA LEU A 10 -11.00 7.40 -2.63
C LEU A 10 -9.87 6.47 -3.08
N LEU A 11 -8.99 6.94 -3.97
CA LEU A 11 -7.84 6.18 -4.45
C LEU A 11 -6.90 5.80 -3.30
N ASN A 12 -6.64 6.73 -2.37
CA ASN A 12 -5.85 6.45 -1.16
C ASN A 12 -6.47 5.39 -0.28
N HIS A 13 -7.79 5.45 -0.06
CA HIS A 13 -8.49 4.44 0.72
C HIS A 13 -8.43 3.05 0.07
N HIS A 14 -8.54 2.96 -1.25
CA HIS A 14 -8.35 1.70 -1.98
C HIS A 14 -6.90 1.19 -1.88
N ALA A 15 -5.91 2.07 -2.03
CA ALA A 15 -4.50 1.71 -1.89
C ALA A 15 -4.16 1.20 -0.48
N ALA A 16 -4.72 1.82 0.57
CA ALA A 16 -4.57 1.38 1.95
C ALA A 16 -5.12 -0.03 2.19
N LYS A 17 -6.28 -0.36 1.62
CA LYS A 17 -6.83 -1.71 1.67
C LYS A 17 -5.93 -2.73 0.97
N ARG A 18 -5.42 -2.38 -0.21
CA ARG A 18 -4.49 -3.23 -0.97
C ARG A 18 -3.16 -3.42 -0.25
N LEU A 19 -2.63 -2.40 0.41
CA LEU A 19 -1.42 -2.50 1.23
C LEU A 19 -1.57 -3.56 2.32
N ARG A 20 -2.73 -3.56 3.00
CA ARG A 20 -3.06 -4.59 4.00
C ARG A 20 -3.13 -5.99 3.39
N GLN A 21 -3.83 -6.12 2.26
CA GLN A 21 -3.95 -7.38 1.55
C GLN A 21 -2.59 -7.91 1.07
N LEU A 22 -1.70 -7.05 0.56
CA LEU A 22 -0.34 -7.40 0.17
C LEU A 22 0.42 -7.99 1.37
N ARG A 23 0.37 -7.32 2.52
CA ARG A 23 0.99 -7.83 3.75
C ARG A 23 0.43 -9.20 4.15
N GLU A 24 -0.89 -9.38 4.06
CA GLU A 24 -1.55 -10.65 4.37
C GLU A 24 -1.16 -11.77 3.39
N GLN A 25 -1.04 -11.46 2.09
CA GLN A 25 -0.56 -12.41 1.07
C GLN A 25 0.90 -12.84 1.31
N LEU A 26 1.75 -11.92 1.74
CA LEU A 26 3.14 -12.20 2.12
C LEU A 26 3.24 -12.94 3.47
N LYS A 27 2.12 -13.14 4.17
CA LYS A 27 2.06 -13.77 5.51
C LYS A 27 2.97 -13.07 6.54
N LEU A 28 3.15 -11.77 6.38
CA LEU A 28 3.99 -10.96 7.25
C LEU A 28 3.17 -10.29 8.36
N SER A 29 3.75 -10.25 9.56
CA SER A 29 3.21 -9.43 10.63
C SER A 29 3.45 -7.95 10.32
N ARG A 30 2.57 -7.07 10.82
CA ARG A 30 2.71 -5.60 10.68
C ARG A 30 4.10 -5.08 11.01
N PRO A 31 4.74 -5.45 12.15
CA PRO A 31 6.08 -4.97 12.46
C PRO A 31 7.14 -5.46 11.46
N LYS A 32 7.08 -6.73 11.00
CA LYS A 32 8.02 -7.24 9.99
C LYS A 32 7.89 -6.51 8.65
N PHE A 33 6.65 -6.26 8.21
CA PHE A 33 6.41 -5.55 6.97
C PHE A 33 6.81 -4.07 7.06
N ALA A 34 6.58 -3.43 8.21
CA ALA A 34 7.02 -2.07 8.46
C ALA A 34 8.55 -1.95 8.47
N ASP A 35 9.23 -2.93 9.08
CA ASP A 35 10.70 -3.03 9.13
C ASP A 35 11.30 -3.16 7.71
N GLN A 36 10.74 -4.02 6.86
CA GLN A 36 11.16 -4.14 5.45
C GLN A 36 11.05 -2.83 4.67
N LEU A 37 10.05 -2.00 4.99
CA LEU A 37 9.83 -0.71 4.36
C LEU A 37 10.60 0.43 5.04
N GLY A 38 11.30 0.17 6.16
CA GLY A 38 12.01 1.19 6.93
C GLY A 38 11.09 2.23 7.57
N ILE A 39 9.82 1.87 7.85
CA ILE A 39 8.84 2.77 8.46
C ILE A 39 8.43 2.30 9.85
N PRO A 40 7.98 3.20 10.74
CA PRO A 40 7.44 2.80 12.03
C PRO A 40 6.19 1.89 11.89
N PRO A 41 6.03 0.83 12.70
CA PRO A 41 4.85 -0.03 12.68
C PRO A 41 3.54 0.72 12.94
N THR A 42 3.62 1.78 13.75
CA THR A 42 2.50 2.70 14.04
C THR A 42 2.09 3.48 12.78
N THR A 43 3.05 3.92 11.98
CA THR A 43 2.82 4.59 10.70
C THR A 43 2.12 3.66 9.70
N LEU A 44 2.62 2.43 9.54
CA LEU A 44 1.96 1.42 8.72
C LEU A 44 0.53 1.14 9.21
N LYS A 45 0.33 1.01 10.52
CA LYS A 45 -1.00 0.82 11.12
C LYS A 45 -1.96 1.96 10.77
N ASN A 46 -1.49 3.21 10.84
CA ASN A 46 -2.30 4.38 10.54
C ASN A 46 -2.72 4.45 9.06
N TYR A 47 -1.82 4.04 8.15
CA TYR A 47 -2.15 3.91 6.73
C TYR A 47 -3.20 2.84 6.49
N GLU A 48 -2.99 1.61 6.99
CA GLU A 48 -3.92 0.49 6.78
C GLU A 48 -5.33 0.74 7.36
N LEU A 49 -5.41 1.51 8.45
CA LEU A 49 -6.67 1.85 9.11
C LEU A 49 -7.31 3.14 8.56
N GLY A 50 -6.65 3.84 7.64
CA GLY A 50 -7.13 5.10 7.08
C GLY A 50 -7.10 6.28 8.04
N TYR A 51 -6.41 6.17 9.18
CA TYR A 51 -6.18 7.31 10.09
C TYR A 51 -5.24 8.35 9.48
N ARG A 52 -4.41 7.92 8.51
CA ARG A 52 -3.50 8.78 7.77
C ARG A 52 -3.54 8.39 6.29
N GLU A 53 -3.54 9.39 5.41
CA GLU A 53 -3.39 9.16 3.98
C GLU A 53 -1.99 8.65 3.66
N ILE A 54 -1.92 7.75 2.67
CA ILE A 54 -0.65 7.25 2.17
C ILE A 54 0.01 8.35 1.34
N GLY A 55 1.19 8.79 1.78
CA GLY A 55 2.02 9.68 1.00
C GLY A 55 2.74 8.95 -0.14
N GLY A 56 3.08 9.69 -1.21
CA GLY A 56 3.85 9.18 -2.34
C GLY A 56 5.13 8.43 -1.95
N GLY A 57 5.77 8.84 -0.85
CA GLY A 57 6.98 8.19 -0.34
C GLY A 57 6.83 6.70 -0.03
N LEU A 58 5.66 6.25 0.47
CA LEU A 58 5.45 4.83 0.73
C LEU A 58 5.43 4.02 -0.56
N PHE A 59 4.78 4.55 -1.60
CA PHE A 59 4.75 3.90 -2.91
C PHE A 59 6.14 3.84 -3.54
N LEU A 60 6.95 4.89 -3.37
CA LEU A 60 8.35 4.88 -3.82
C LEU A 60 9.19 3.82 -3.10
N LEU A 61 9.00 3.64 -1.79
CA LEU A 61 9.68 2.58 -1.03
C LEU A 61 9.33 1.20 -1.57
N ILE A 62 8.03 0.92 -1.77
CA ILE A 62 7.56 -0.36 -2.31
C ILE A 62 8.06 -0.58 -3.74
N ALA A 63 8.07 0.49 -4.57
CA ALA A 63 8.53 0.44 -5.95
C ALA A 63 10.02 0.18 -6.13
N ASN A 64 10.83 0.57 -5.14
CA ASN A 64 12.27 0.33 -5.15
C ASN A 64 12.67 -0.91 -4.33
N HIS A 65 11.73 -1.59 -3.66
CA HIS A 65 12.04 -2.76 -2.86
C HIS A 65 12.16 -4.02 -3.74
N PRO A 66 13.24 -4.81 -3.62
CA PRO A 66 13.52 -5.96 -4.51
C PRO A 66 12.39 -7.00 -4.54
N GLU A 67 11.78 -7.30 -3.39
CA GLU A 67 10.71 -8.30 -3.30
C GLU A 67 9.30 -7.73 -3.54
N LEU A 68 9.09 -6.43 -3.31
CA LEU A 68 7.75 -5.83 -3.34
C LEU A 68 7.46 -5.07 -4.62
N LYS A 69 8.49 -4.72 -5.41
CA LYS A 69 8.36 -4.00 -6.69
C LYS A 69 7.35 -4.66 -7.64
N ARG A 70 7.32 -5.99 -7.69
CA ARG A 70 6.39 -6.74 -8.56
C ARG A 70 4.91 -6.54 -8.22
N HIS A 71 4.62 -6.06 -7.01
CA HIS A 71 3.26 -5.85 -6.51
C HIS A 71 2.78 -4.39 -6.62
N VAL A 72 3.62 -3.48 -7.11
CA VAL A 72 3.36 -2.03 -7.16
C VAL A 72 2.20 -1.70 -8.09
N ASP A 73 2.16 -2.28 -9.28
CA ASP A 73 1.08 -2.05 -10.25
C ASP A 73 -0.28 -2.41 -9.65
N TRP A 74 -0.36 -3.57 -9.00
CA TRP A 74 -1.57 -3.99 -8.30
C TRP A 74 -1.89 -3.09 -7.10
N LEU A 75 -0.89 -2.68 -6.32
CA LEU A 75 -1.09 -1.78 -5.18
C LEU A 75 -1.70 -0.43 -5.62
N LEU A 76 -1.18 0.15 -6.70
CA LEU A 76 -1.58 1.46 -7.21
C LEU A 76 -2.92 1.40 -7.97
N THR A 77 -3.05 0.46 -8.90
CA THR A 77 -4.20 0.41 -9.82
C THR A 77 -5.32 -0.51 -9.32
N GLY A 78 -4.98 -1.55 -8.55
CA GLY A 78 -5.90 -2.64 -8.16
C GLY A 78 -6.26 -3.58 -9.28
N ILE A 79 -5.68 -3.38 -10.45
CA ILE A 79 -5.76 -4.30 -11.56
C ILE A 79 -4.67 -5.32 -11.27
N ALA A 80 -5.05 -6.60 -11.18
CA ALA A 80 -4.06 -7.67 -11.12
C ALA A 80 -3.17 -7.48 -12.34
N THR A 81 -1.87 -7.29 -12.13
CA THR A 81 -0.91 -7.26 -13.24
C THR A 81 -1.19 -8.53 -14.02
N PRO A 82 -1.64 -8.45 -15.29
CA PRO A 82 -1.68 -9.66 -16.11
C PRO A 82 -0.24 -10.16 -16.08
N GLU A 83 -0.02 -11.36 -15.55
CA GLU A 83 1.27 -12.02 -15.74
C GLU A 83 1.54 -11.91 -17.23
N VAL A 84 2.58 -11.14 -17.60
CA VAL A 84 3.05 -11.12 -18.97
C VAL A 84 3.54 -12.55 -19.18
N GLN A 85 2.68 -13.39 -19.73
CA GLN A 85 3.07 -14.68 -20.26
C GLN A 85 4.11 -14.35 -21.32
N ALA A 86 5.35 -14.71 -21.00
CA ALA A 86 6.50 -14.58 -21.88
C ALA A 86 6.29 -15.35 -23.19
#